data_AF-A0A0F6YJP2-F1
#
_entry.id   AF-A0A0F6YJP2-F1
#
_cell.length_a   1.000
_cell.length_b   1.000
_cell.length_c   1.000
_cell.angle_alpha   90.00
_cell.angle_beta   90.00
_cell.angle_gamma   90.00
#
_symmetry.space_group_name_H-M   'P 1'
#
loop_
_entity.id
_entity.type
_entity.pdbx_description
1 polymer ?
#
loop_
_entity_poly.entity_id
_entity_poly.type
_entity_poly.pdbx_seq_one_letter_code
_entity_poly.pdbx_strand_id
1 'polypeptide(L)'
;MRELIPLLFLGAFVAVPIALVVAFVQLRAKARRAAQEGPWSALAQQLGGRFEGGRIFVDRGAYQLTLDTKLVSVMQAASTPYYPDGGTFTEARVAFDPRGTTAILPSPDAVPLKLELHELSRIPALATLAELTRLPAGTRVFLGAKDARVVMHGAIVDASVIGAAMRSLDTLAQGVSASGPLAQIA
;
A
#
# COMPACT_ATOMS: atom_id res chain seq x y z
N MET A 1 36.56 42.34 0.75
CA MET A 1 35.10 42.58 0.73
C MET A 1 34.48 42.57 -0.67
N ARG A 2 35.12 43.13 -1.71
CA ARG A 2 34.56 43.19 -3.08
C ARG A 2 34.33 41.82 -3.77
N GLU A 3 35.12 40.79 -3.44
CA GLU A 3 35.01 39.45 -4.07
C GLU A 3 33.99 38.50 -3.39
N LEU A 4 33.50 38.85 -2.19
CA LEU A 4 32.49 38.04 -1.49
C LEU A 4 31.08 38.27 -2.03
N ILE A 5 30.81 39.46 -2.59
CA ILE A 5 29.52 39.84 -3.17
C ILE A 5 29.15 38.93 -4.36
N PRO A 6 30.01 38.68 -5.37
CA PRO A 6 29.65 37.80 -6.48
C PRO A 6 29.47 36.33 -6.06
N LEU A 7 30.22 35.85 -5.06
CA LEU A 7 30.05 34.50 -4.50
C LEU A 7 28.72 34.32 -3.77
N LEU A 8 28.28 35.33 -3.01
CA LEU A 8 26.97 35.34 -2.35
C LEU A 8 25.83 35.43 -3.35
N PHE A 9 25.98 36.23 -4.43
CA PHE A 9 25.01 36.29 -5.52
C PHE A 9 24.93 34.97 -6.29
N LEU A 10 26.06 34.32 -6.58
CA LEU A 10 26.10 33.02 -7.25
C LEU A 10 25.46 31.92 -6.38
N GLY A 11 25.78 31.91 -5.08
CA GLY A 11 25.18 31.01 -4.11
C GLY A 11 23.66 31.21 -4.00
N ALA A 12 23.19 32.45 -3.94
CA ALA A 12 21.77 32.77 -3.93
C ALA A 12 21.07 32.39 -5.25
N PHE A 13 21.73 32.63 -6.39
CA PHE A 13 21.18 32.31 -7.72
C PHE A 13 20.96 30.80 -7.92
N VAL A 14 21.80 29.95 -7.31
CA VAL A 14 21.63 28.49 -7.34
C VAL A 14 20.69 27.99 -6.23
N ALA A 15 20.80 28.56 -5.02
CA ALA A 15 20.00 28.12 -3.87
C ALA A 15 18.52 28.50 -3.97
N VAL A 16 18.18 29.66 -4.54
CA VAL A 16 16.79 30.15 -4.63
C VAL A 16 15.93 29.24 -5.52
N PRO A 17 16.34 28.83 -6.74
CA PRO A 17 15.58 27.86 -7.54
C PRO A 17 15.39 26.53 -6.83
N ILE A 18 16.42 26.01 -6.15
CA ILE A 18 16.34 24.75 -5.39
C ILE A 18 15.31 24.89 -4.26
N ALA A 19 15.38 25.98 -3.48
CA ALA A 19 14.45 26.25 -2.40
C ALA A 19 13.00 26.40 -2.92
N LEU A 20 12.81 27.06 -4.08
CA LEU A 20 11.50 27.17 -4.73
C LEU A 20 10.94 25.82 -5.17
N VAL A 21 11.77 24.96 -5.77
CA VAL A 21 11.36 23.60 -6.15
C VAL A 21 10.98 22.78 -4.92
N VAL A 22 11.79 22.82 -3.86
CA VAL A 22 11.49 22.12 -2.60
C VAL A 22 10.18 22.63 -1.99
N ALA A 23 9.99 23.95 -1.94
CA ALA A 23 8.76 24.55 -1.42
C ALA A 23 7.52 24.16 -2.25
N PHE A 24 7.65 24.17 -3.58
CA PHE A 24 6.57 23.75 -4.49
C PHE A 24 6.21 22.27 -4.29
N VAL A 25 7.21 21.39 -4.18
CA VAL A 25 7.00 19.96 -3.90
C VAL A 25 6.31 19.75 -2.55
N GLN A 26 6.74 20.47 -1.50
CA GLN A 26 6.11 20.40 -0.18
C GLN A 26 4.65 20.87 -0.20
N LEU A 27 4.35 21.98 -0.87
CA LEU A 27 2.98 22.49 -1.03
C LEU A 27 2.09 21.48 -1.76
N ARG A 28 2.58 20.89 -2.85
CA ARG A 28 1.83 19.89 -3.62
C ARG A 28 1.61 18.61 -2.81
N ALA A 29 2.61 18.17 -2.04
CA ALA A 29 2.49 17.04 -1.14
C ALA A 29 1.47 17.29 -0.02
N LYS A 30 1.47 18.49 0.58
CA LYS A 30 0.50 18.90 1.59
C LYS A 30 -0.92 18.96 1.05
N ALA A 31 -1.12 19.56 -0.12
CA ALA A 31 -2.42 19.61 -0.79
C ALA A 31 -2.96 18.21 -1.13
N ARG A 32 -2.10 17.29 -1.59
CA ARG A 32 -2.47 15.89 -1.84
C ARG A 32 -2.88 15.18 -0.55
N ARG A 33 -2.14 15.34 0.55
CA ARG A 33 -2.48 14.76 1.85
C ARG A 33 -3.84 15.27 2.35
N ALA A 34 -4.07 16.58 2.25
CA ALA A 34 -5.35 17.18 2.64
C ALA A 34 -6.53 16.64 1.78
N ALA A 35 -6.31 16.46 0.48
CA ALA A 35 -7.33 15.88 -0.41
C ALA A 35 -7.58 14.38 -0.13
N GLN A 36 -6.57 13.64 0.33
CA GLN A 36 -6.68 12.22 0.66
C GLN A 36 -7.32 11.97 2.03
N GLU A 37 -7.07 12.85 3.00
CA GLU A 37 -7.47 12.68 4.40
C GLU A 37 -8.98 12.50 4.56
N GLY A 38 -9.81 13.32 3.90
CA GLY A 38 -11.27 13.22 3.98
C GLY A 38 -11.81 11.86 3.52
N PRO A 39 -11.58 11.46 2.26
CA PRO A 39 -12.04 10.16 1.74
C PRO A 39 -11.48 8.96 2.50
N TRP A 40 -10.20 9.01 2.91
CA TRP A 40 -9.55 7.90 3.60
C TRP A 40 -10.02 7.78 5.05
N SER A 41 -10.23 8.89 5.75
CA SER A 41 -10.80 8.91 7.10
C SER A 41 -12.24 8.38 7.11
N ALA A 42 -13.08 8.81 6.14
CA ALA A 42 -14.42 8.29 5.98
C ALA A 42 -14.42 6.78 5.71
N LEU A 43 -13.53 6.30 4.84
CA LEU A 43 -13.39 4.87 4.57
C LEU A 43 -12.91 4.09 5.79
N ALA A 44 -11.95 4.64 6.56
CA ALA A 44 -11.49 4.02 7.80
C ALA A 44 -12.65 3.83 8.78
N GLN A 45 -13.47 4.86 8.97
CA GLN A 45 -14.66 4.79 9.84
C GLN A 45 -15.67 3.75 9.34
N GLN A 46 -15.95 3.71 8.03
CA GLN A 46 -16.86 2.72 7.43
C GLN A 46 -16.41 1.28 7.65
N LEU A 47 -15.09 1.02 7.61
CA LEU A 47 -14.52 -0.30 7.84
C LEU A 47 -14.37 -0.64 9.34
N GLY A 48 -14.67 0.31 10.24
CA GLY A 48 -14.46 0.17 11.68
C GLY A 48 -12.99 0.26 12.10
N GLY A 49 -12.16 0.97 11.33
CA GLY A 49 -10.74 1.20 11.57
C GLY A 49 -10.40 2.63 11.96
N ARG A 50 -9.10 2.93 11.98
CA ARG A 50 -8.53 4.26 12.27
C ARG A 50 -7.66 4.76 11.12
N PHE A 51 -7.65 6.07 10.92
CA PHE A 51 -6.76 6.74 9.97
C PHE A 51 -5.63 7.45 10.74
N GLU A 52 -4.39 7.08 10.46
CA GLU A 52 -3.21 7.58 11.18
C GLU A 52 -2.03 7.73 10.21
N GLY A 53 -1.44 8.93 10.16
CA GLY A 53 -0.21 9.18 9.38
C GLY A 53 -0.34 8.96 7.86
N GLY A 54 -1.54 9.10 7.28
CA GLY A 54 -1.78 8.81 5.86
C GLY A 54 -2.09 7.35 5.56
N ARG A 55 -2.37 6.54 6.59
CA ARG A 55 -2.66 5.11 6.48
C ARG A 55 -3.98 4.78 7.15
N ILE A 56 -4.67 3.77 6.64
CA ILE A 56 -5.84 3.19 7.30
C ILE A 56 -5.39 1.91 7.99
N PHE A 57 -5.79 1.72 9.25
CA PHE A 57 -5.60 0.51 10.01
C PHE A 57 -6.95 -0.03 10.46
N VAL A 58 -7.24 -1.29 10.17
CA VAL A 58 -8.44 -1.99 10.68
C VAL A 58 -7.96 -3.21 11.45
N ASP A 59 -8.21 -3.22 12.76
CA ASP A 59 -7.85 -4.34 13.63
C ASP A 59 -9.08 -5.24 13.80
N ARG A 60 -8.90 -6.54 13.52
CA ARG A 60 -9.95 -7.57 13.66
C ARG A 60 -9.58 -8.61 14.73
N GLY A 61 -8.59 -8.32 15.56
CA GLY A 61 -8.10 -9.21 16.63
C GLY A 61 -7.23 -10.34 16.11
N ALA A 62 -7.75 -11.15 15.18
CA ALA A 62 -7.02 -12.26 14.55
C ALA A 62 -6.06 -11.79 13.43
N TYR A 63 -6.36 -10.66 12.79
CA TYR A 63 -5.54 -10.08 11.73
C TYR A 63 -5.67 -8.55 11.73
N GLN A 64 -4.73 -7.88 11.07
CA GLN A 64 -4.76 -6.44 10.86
C GLN A 64 -4.74 -6.13 9.37
N LEU A 65 -5.69 -5.31 8.91
CA LEU A 65 -5.69 -4.74 7.58
C LEU A 65 -5.03 -3.36 7.63
N THR A 66 -4.16 -3.08 6.67
CA THR A 66 -3.50 -1.77 6.51
C THR A 66 -3.61 -1.32 5.07
N LEU A 67 -3.95 -0.05 4.87
CA LEU A 67 -3.88 0.62 3.58
C LEU A 67 -2.86 1.76 3.65
N ASP A 68 -1.95 1.82 2.68
CA ASP A 68 -0.93 2.86 2.58
C ASP A 68 -0.68 3.26 1.12
N THR A 69 -0.26 4.51 0.89
CA THR A 69 0.34 4.93 -0.39
C THR A 69 1.84 5.10 -0.18
N LYS A 70 2.64 4.29 -0.87
CA LYS A 70 4.09 4.27 -0.74
C LYS A 70 4.77 4.81 -1.99
N LEU A 71 5.86 5.55 -1.77
CA LEU A 71 6.84 5.86 -2.80
C LEU A 71 7.97 4.84 -2.68
N VAL A 72 8.15 4.04 -3.71
CA VAL A 72 9.13 2.94 -3.77
C VAL A 72 10.24 3.36 -4.72
N SER A 73 11.49 3.32 -4.28
CA SER A 73 12.64 3.56 -5.17
C SER A 73 12.94 2.33 -6.03
N VAL A 74 13.68 2.49 -7.13
CA VAL A 74 14.12 1.36 -7.97
C VAL A 74 14.92 0.34 -7.16
N MET A 75 15.75 0.80 -6.22
CA MET A 75 16.50 -0.09 -5.32
C MET A 75 15.57 -0.88 -4.39
N GLN A 76 14.55 -0.23 -3.84
CA GLN A 76 13.56 -0.91 -2.99
C GLN A 76 12.74 -1.92 -3.79
N ALA A 77 12.33 -1.57 -5.01
CA ALA A 77 11.62 -2.47 -5.91
C ALA A 77 12.47 -3.71 -6.25
N ALA A 78 13.78 -3.53 -6.52
CA ALA A 78 14.69 -4.64 -6.79
C ALA A 78 14.86 -5.59 -5.57
N SER A 79 14.72 -5.07 -4.35
CA SER A 79 14.83 -5.87 -3.12
C SER A 79 13.55 -6.60 -2.70
N THR A 80 12.47 -6.51 -3.48
CA THR A 80 11.18 -7.07 -3.05
C THR A 80 10.36 -7.62 -4.22
N PRO A 81 9.64 -8.73 -4.04
CA PRO A 81 8.82 -9.31 -5.10
C PRO A 81 7.53 -8.49 -5.39
N TYR A 82 7.19 -7.51 -4.55
CA TYR A 82 5.89 -6.82 -4.59
C TYR A 82 5.81 -5.71 -5.63
N TYR A 83 6.92 -5.04 -5.94
CA TYR A 83 6.94 -3.88 -6.83
C TYR A 83 7.78 -4.17 -8.07
N PRO A 84 7.23 -4.02 -9.29
CA PRO A 84 7.99 -4.27 -10.50
C PRO A 84 9.10 -3.25 -10.75
N ASP A 85 8.86 -2.00 -10.37
CA ASP A 85 9.73 -0.86 -10.66
C ASP A 85 9.55 0.23 -9.59
N GLY A 86 10.46 1.20 -9.59
CA GLY A 86 10.35 2.37 -8.72
C GLY A 86 9.16 3.23 -9.13
N GLY A 87 8.37 3.71 -8.17
CA GLY A 87 7.16 4.45 -8.44
C GLY A 87 6.32 4.74 -7.22
N THR A 88 5.12 5.25 -7.43
CA THR A 88 4.11 5.40 -6.38
C THR A 88 3.15 4.24 -6.47
N PHE A 89 2.86 3.59 -5.34
CA PHE A 89 1.94 2.46 -5.27
C PHE A 89 0.98 2.62 -4.10
N THR A 90 -0.25 2.19 -4.30
CA THR A 90 -1.23 2.05 -3.21
C THR A 90 -1.30 0.57 -2.85
N GLU A 91 -1.00 0.26 -1.59
CA GLU A 91 -0.94 -1.10 -1.07
C GLU A 91 -2.02 -1.28 -0.01
N ALA A 92 -2.91 -2.24 -0.22
CA ALA A 92 -3.73 -2.83 0.84
C ALA A 92 -3.04 -4.12 1.30
N ARG A 93 -2.91 -4.33 2.60
CA ARG A 93 -2.23 -5.48 3.20
C ARG A 93 -3.06 -6.05 4.34
N VAL A 94 -3.15 -7.36 4.43
CA VAL A 94 -3.58 -8.06 5.64
C VAL A 94 -2.38 -8.77 6.27
N ALA A 95 -2.24 -8.71 7.58
CA ALA A 95 -1.27 -9.47 8.36
C ALA A 95 -2.01 -10.43 9.30
N PHE A 96 -1.72 -11.73 9.18
CA PHE A 96 -2.43 -12.84 9.85
C PHE A 96 -1.93 -13.18 11.27
N ASP A 97 -0.96 -12.42 11.79
CA ASP A 97 -0.55 -12.42 13.19
C ASP A 97 0.14 -11.07 13.47
N PRO A 98 -0.63 -9.99 13.67
CA PRO A 98 -0.07 -8.65 13.81
C PRO A 98 0.69 -8.46 15.13
N ARG A 99 0.51 -9.36 16.11
CA ARG A 99 1.15 -9.29 17.44
C ARG A 99 2.35 -10.20 17.60
N GLY A 100 2.66 -11.04 16.59
CA GLY A 100 3.82 -11.94 16.60
C GLY A 100 3.71 -13.09 17.60
N THR A 101 2.50 -13.42 18.04
CA THR A 101 2.24 -14.41 19.09
C THR A 101 2.41 -15.85 18.62
N THR A 102 2.36 -16.11 17.32
CA THR A 102 2.67 -17.43 16.73
C THR A 102 3.89 -17.30 15.83
N ALA A 103 5.03 -17.70 16.37
CA ALA A 103 6.28 -17.88 15.64
C ALA A 103 6.21 -19.05 14.65
N ILE A 104 5.23 -19.08 13.75
CA ILE A 104 5.32 -19.89 12.54
C ILE A 104 6.25 -19.10 11.62
N LEU A 105 7.57 -19.18 11.75
CA LEU A 105 8.46 -18.56 10.75
C LEU A 105 8.13 -19.18 9.39
N PRO A 106 7.57 -18.44 8.39
CA PRO A 106 7.81 -18.84 7.02
C PRO A 106 9.29 -18.51 6.77
N SER A 107 9.97 -19.34 5.99
CA SER A 107 11.29 -18.98 5.50
C SER A 107 11.21 -17.57 4.90
N PRO A 108 12.13 -16.64 5.23
CA PRO A 108 12.21 -15.33 4.59
C PRO A 108 12.33 -15.43 3.05
N ASP A 109 12.64 -16.63 2.55
CA ASP A 109 12.76 -16.98 1.12
C ASP A 109 11.47 -17.54 0.49
N ALA A 110 10.35 -17.63 1.23
CA ALA A 110 9.08 -18.06 0.64
C ALA A 110 8.57 -16.97 -0.30
N VAL A 111 8.83 -17.13 -1.60
CA VAL A 111 8.35 -16.22 -2.64
C VAL A 111 6.82 -16.17 -2.56
N PRO A 112 6.22 -15.00 -2.32
CA PRO A 112 4.77 -14.88 -2.25
C PRO A 112 4.18 -15.27 -3.60
N LEU A 113 3.06 -16.01 -3.57
CA LEU A 113 2.36 -16.38 -4.79
C LEU A 113 1.80 -15.10 -5.41
N LYS A 114 2.36 -14.73 -6.57
CA LYS A 114 1.89 -13.60 -7.37
C LYS A 114 0.73 -14.07 -8.23
N LEU A 115 -0.40 -13.40 -8.10
CA LEU A 115 -1.60 -13.63 -8.89
C LEU A 115 -1.98 -12.34 -9.62
N GLU A 116 -2.06 -12.42 -10.93
CA GLU A 116 -2.64 -11.36 -11.74
C GLU A 116 -4.18 -11.38 -11.61
N LEU A 117 -4.84 -10.25 -11.84
CA LEU A 117 -6.29 -10.12 -11.62
C LEU A 117 -7.13 -11.19 -12.35
N HIS A 118 -6.71 -11.57 -13.56
CA HIS A 118 -7.36 -12.60 -14.36
C HIS A 118 -7.20 -14.02 -13.78
N GLU A 119 -6.12 -14.26 -13.02
CA GLU A 119 -5.84 -15.55 -12.38
C GLU A 119 -6.64 -15.72 -11.08
N LEU A 120 -7.00 -14.63 -10.40
CA LEU A 120 -7.83 -14.66 -9.19
C LEU A 120 -9.20 -15.28 -9.44
N SER A 121 -9.76 -15.08 -10.64
CA SER A 121 -11.04 -15.69 -11.04
C SER A 121 -11.01 -17.22 -11.07
N ARG A 122 -9.81 -17.82 -11.14
CA ARG A 122 -9.61 -19.28 -11.18
C ARG A 122 -9.50 -19.90 -9.80
N ILE A 123 -9.36 -19.11 -8.74
CA ILE A 123 -9.28 -19.59 -7.36
C ILE A 123 -10.69 -19.53 -6.75
N PRO A 124 -11.35 -20.67 -6.45
CA PRO A 124 -12.75 -20.68 -6.01
C PRO A 124 -13.02 -19.82 -4.76
N ALA A 125 -12.05 -19.77 -3.84
CA ALA A 125 -12.12 -18.93 -2.64
C ALA A 125 -12.08 -17.42 -2.92
N LEU A 126 -11.54 -17.02 -4.09
CA LEU A 126 -11.39 -15.64 -4.53
C LEU A 126 -12.38 -15.28 -5.65
N ALA A 127 -12.96 -16.27 -6.33
CA ALA A 127 -13.97 -16.10 -7.36
C ALA A 127 -15.26 -15.47 -6.82
N THR A 128 -15.53 -15.60 -5.52
CA THR A 128 -16.64 -14.94 -4.82
C THR A 128 -16.39 -13.45 -4.57
N LEU A 129 -15.16 -12.97 -4.71
CA LEU A 129 -14.78 -11.58 -4.54
C LEU A 129 -15.10 -10.79 -5.81
N ALA A 130 -16.39 -10.62 -6.10
CA ALA A 130 -16.89 -9.81 -7.22
C ALA A 130 -16.29 -8.38 -7.23
N GLU A 131 -15.89 -7.89 -6.07
CA GLU A 131 -15.25 -6.58 -5.89
C GLU A 131 -13.87 -6.46 -6.56
N LEU A 132 -13.17 -7.57 -6.83
CA LEU A 132 -11.89 -7.58 -7.54
C LEU A 132 -12.00 -7.04 -8.96
N THR A 133 -13.18 -7.14 -9.60
CA THR A 133 -13.42 -6.59 -10.95
C THR A 133 -13.35 -5.06 -11.01
N ARG A 134 -13.45 -4.38 -9.87
CA ARG A 134 -13.34 -2.92 -9.76
C ARG A 134 -11.91 -2.43 -9.62
N LEU A 135 -10.94 -3.34 -9.50
CA LEU A 135 -9.54 -2.98 -9.33
C LEU A 135 -8.93 -2.50 -10.66
N PRO A 136 -8.01 -1.52 -10.63
CA PRO A 136 -7.34 -1.04 -11.83
C PRO A 136 -6.61 -2.16 -12.59
N ALA A 137 -6.54 -2.03 -13.91
CA ALA A 137 -5.71 -2.90 -14.72
C ALA A 137 -4.24 -2.83 -14.23
N GLY A 138 -3.57 -3.99 -14.16
CA GLY A 138 -2.22 -4.09 -13.62
C GLY A 138 -2.13 -4.17 -12.09
N THR A 139 -3.27 -4.28 -11.39
CA THR A 139 -3.29 -4.63 -9.96
C THR A 139 -2.76 -6.04 -9.75
N ARG A 140 -1.88 -6.20 -8.77
CA ARG A 140 -1.24 -7.48 -8.44
C ARG A 140 -1.64 -7.89 -7.03
N VAL A 141 -1.97 -9.16 -6.88
CA VAL A 141 -2.30 -9.75 -5.58
C VAL A 141 -1.20 -10.72 -5.21
N PHE A 142 -0.72 -10.61 -3.98
CA PHE A 142 0.33 -11.45 -3.43
C PHE A 142 -0.21 -12.18 -2.22
N LEU A 143 -0.08 -13.51 -2.22
CA LEU A 143 -0.46 -14.35 -1.09
C LEU A 143 0.81 -14.94 -0.49
N GLY A 144 1.13 -14.53 0.73
CA GLY A 144 2.18 -15.08 1.56
C GLY A 144 1.61 -15.90 2.70
N ALA A 145 2.48 -16.64 3.40
CA ALA A 145 2.07 -17.47 4.53
C ALA A 145 1.57 -16.66 5.75
N LYS A 146 2.00 -15.39 5.88
CA LYS A 146 1.66 -14.50 7.01
C LYS A 146 0.94 -13.23 6.61
N ASP A 147 0.88 -12.94 5.33
CA ASP A 147 0.24 -11.75 4.82
C ASP A 147 -0.33 -11.97 3.42
N ALA A 148 -1.34 -11.18 3.09
CA ALA A 148 -1.77 -11.02 1.72
C ALA A 148 -1.78 -9.53 1.37
N ARG A 149 -1.45 -9.20 0.12
CA ARG A 149 -1.28 -7.83 -0.34
C ARG A 149 -1.96 -7.62 -1.68
N VAL A 150 -2.58 -6.47 -1.85
CA VAL A 150 -3.07 -5.97 -3.13
C VAL A 150 -2.28 -4.70 -3.45
N VAL A 151 -1.48 -4.75 -4.51
CA VAL A 151 -0.62 -3.66 -4.95
C VAL A 151 -1.20 -3.05 -6.21
N MET A 152 -1.55 -1.77 -6.14
CA MET A 152 -2.08 -0.97 -7.23
C MET A 152 -1.05 0.08 -7.64
N HIS A 153 -0.83 0.24 -8.94
CA HIS A 153 0.09 1.27 -9.45
C HIS A 153 -0.54 2.67 -9.31
N GLY A 154 0.22 3.63 -8.80
CA GLY A 154 -0.19 5.01 -8.57
C GLY A 154 -0.72 5.30 -7.17
N ALA A 155 -0.98 6.60 -6.92
CA ALA A 155 -1.67 7.07 -5.73
C ALA A 155 -3.19 7.04 -5.98
N ILE A 156 -3.82 5.92 -5.65
CA ILE A 156 -5.25 5.73 -5.82
C ILE A 156 -5.97 6.56 -4.75
N VAL A 157 -6.91 7.40 -5.20
CA VAL A 157 -7.74 8.25 -4.32
C VAL A 157 -9.21 7.90 -4.37
N ASP A 158 -9.59 7.01 -5.30
CA ASP A 158 -10.97 6.53 -5.44
C ASP A 158 -11.32 5.59 -4.28
N ALA A 159 -12.18 6.07 -3.38
CA ALA A 159 -12.62 5.32 -2.21
C ALA A 159 -13.35 4.01 -2.57
N SER A 160 -13.97 3.93 -3.74
CA SER A 160 -14.67 2.71 -4.18
C SER A 160 -13.70 1.59 -4.54
N VAL A 161 -12.61 1.93 -5.23
CA VAL A 161 -11.52 1.02 -5.59
C VAL A 161 -10.78 0.54 -4.34
N ILE A 162 -10.45 1.49 -3.46
CA ILE A 162 -9.75 1.19 -2.21
C ILE A 162 -10.63 0.31 -1.30
N GLY A 163 -11.91 0.66 -1.17
CA GLY A 163 -12.88 -0.13 -0.41
C GLY A 163 -13.01 -1.55 -0.94
N ALA A 164 -13.01 -1.72 -2.27
CA ALA A 164 -13.00 -3.02 -2.92
C ALA A 164 -11.76 -3.86 -2.57
N ALA A 165 -10.57 -3.25 -2.62
CA ALA A 165 -9.32 -3.93 -2.24
C ALA A 165 -9.34 -4.37 -0.76
N MET A 166 -9.75 -3.47 0.14
CA MET A 166 -9.79 -3.75 1.58
C MET A 166 -10.81 -4.82 1.96
N ARG A 167 -12.03 -4.76 1.40
CA ARG A 167 -13.07 -5.79 1.66
C ARG A 167 -12.72 -7.14 1.05
N SER A 168 -12.04 -7.15 -0.10
CA SER A 168 -11.53 -8.39 -0.70
C SER A 168 -10.51 -9.06 0.22
N LEU A 169 -9.57 -8.30 0.78
CA LEU A 169 -8.62 -8.80 1.78
C LEU A 169 -9.28 -9.19 3.11
N ASP A 170 -10.27 -8.43 3.58
CA ASP A 170 -11.04 -8.75 4.79
C ASP A 170 -11.77 -10.11 4.64
N THR A 171 -12.44 -10.32 3.51
CA THR A 171 -13.15 -11.57 3.20
C THR A 171 -12.19 -12.75 3.07
N LEU A 172 -11.08 -12.57 2.36
CA LEU A 172 -10.00 -13.57 2.28
C LEU A 172 -9.50 -13.91 3.68
N ALA A 173 -9.30 -12.89 4.51
CA ALA A 173 -8.75 -13.07 5.83
C ALA A 173 -9.69 -13.78 6.80
N GLN A 174 -10.98 -13.45 6.75
CA GLN A 174 -12.02 -14.17 7.50
C GLN A 174 -12.07 -15.64 7.08
N GLY A 175 -11.97 -15.94 5.79
CA GLY A 175 -11.92 -17.32 5.28
C GLY A 175 -10.72 -18.10 5.83
N VAL A 176 -9.53 -17.49 5.84
CA VAL A 176 -8.29 -18.10 6.37
C VAL A 176 -8.36 -18.25 7.90
N SER A 177 -8.81 -17.23 8.62
CA SER A 177 -8.96 -17.30 10.08
C SER A 177 -10.01 -18.32 10.52
N ALA A 178 -11.07 -18.56 9.73
CA ALA A 178 -12.08 -19.57 10.00
C ALA A 178 -11.62 -21.00 9.67
N SER A 179 -10.74 -21.17 8.68
CA SER A 179 -10.36 -22.49 8.14
C SER A 179 -9.00 -23.00 8.62
N GLY A 180 -8.20 -22.19 9.34
CA GLY A 180 -6.81 -22.49 9.69
C GLY A 180 -5.81 -22.07 8.60
N PRO A 181 -4.49 -22.20 8.84
CA PRO A 181 -3.46 -21.60 7.99
C PRO A 181 -3.56 -22.06 6.52
N LEU A 182 -3.29 -21.11 5.60
CA LEU A 182 -3.36 -21.16 4.13
C LEU A 182 -2.73 -22.39 3.42
N ALA A 183 -2.08 -23.29 4.15
CA ALA A 183 -1.48 -24.51 3.63
C ALA A 183 -2.48 -25.52 3.04
N GLN A 184 -3.79 -25.30 3.18
CA GLN A 184 -4.84 -26.17 2.62
C GLN A 184 -5.56 -25.59 1.39
N ILE A 185 -5.22 -24.37 0.95
CA ILE A 185 -5.92 -23.70 -0.18
C ILE A 185 -5.05 -23.68 -1.46
N ALA A 186 -3.79 -24.12 -1.38
CA ALA A 186 -2.88 -24.24 -2.52
C ALA A 186 -2.91 -25.63 -3.16
#